data_AF-A0A366C3I8-F1
#
_entry.id   AF-A0A366C3I8-F1
#
_cell.length_a   1.000
_cell.length_b   1.000
_cell.length_c   1.000
_cell.angle_alpha   90.00
_cell.angle_beta   90.00
_cell.angle_gamma   90.00
#
_symmetry.space_group_name_H-M   'P 1'
#
loop_
_entity.id
_entity.type
_entity.pdbx_description
1 polymer ?
#
loop_
_entity_poly.entity_id
_entity_poly.type
_entity_poly.pdbx_seq_one_letter_code
_entity_poly.pdbx_strand_id
1 'polypeptide(L)'
;MAIIDIERRAWEAEHGDLTVFGTWLLTNGRPSMVLLPTRRQTRANAAIPCLVPLDIAWMWDEHTGDPAHCARTSMQFTAALGFNECDPRSVIFVTSCIREHLGDLLRQPPAPQSDREVVADAIAVDIDTGKAREAEIMTDV
;
A
#
# COMPACT_ATOMS: atom_id res chain seq x y z
N MET A 1 12.45 3.84 5.41
CA MET A 1 12.26 2.84 4.34
C MET A 1 11.24 1.83 4.80
N ALA A 2 10.12 1.68 4.08
CA ALA A 2 9.18 0.59 4.29
C ALA A 2 9.54 -0.56 3.36
N ILE A 3 9.49 -1.79 3.85
CA ILE A 3 9.70 -2.98 3.04
C ILE A 3 8.44 -3.83 3.19
N ILE A 4 7.85 -4.19 2.07
CA ILE A 4 6.66 -5.03 1.99
C ILE A 4 6.90 -6.21 1.06
N ASP A 5 6.22 -7.30 1.37
CA ASP A 5 6.09 -8.46 0.51
C ASP A 5 4.59 -8.61 0.21
N ILE A 6 4.24 -8.49 -1.07
CA ILE A 6 2.85 -8.53 -1.54
C ILE A 6 2.33 -9.97 -1.69
N GLU A 7 3.22 -10.96 -1.82
CA GLU A 7 2.84 -12.37 -1.79
C GLU A 7 2.44 -12.78 -0.37
N ARG A 8 3.07 -12.16 0.63
CA ARG A 8 2.70 -12.28 2.03
C ARG A 8 1.53 -11.37 2.42
N ARG A 9 0.32 -11.75 2.00
CA ARG A 9 -0.92 -10.99 2.23
C ARG A 9 -1.93 -11.70 3.13
N ALA A 10 -2.62 -10.93 3.96
CA ALA A 10 -3.76 -11.38 4.75
C ALA A 10 -5.06 -11.42 3.92
N TRP A 11 -5.20 -10.48 2.99
CA TRP A 11 -6.37 -10.34 2.12
C TRP A 11 -6.01 -9.53 0.87
N GLU A 12 -6.87 -9.64 -0.14
CA GLU A 12 -6.75 -8.99 -1.44
C GLU A 12 -8.14 -8.61 -1.93
N ALA A 13 -8.26 -7.43 -2.53
CA ALA A 13 -9.49 -6.95 -3.14
C ALA A 13 -9.20 -6.18 -4.43
N GLU A 14 -9.97 -6.44 -5.48
CA GLU A 14 -9.88 -5.72 -6.75
C GLU A 14 -11.00 -4.69 -6.89
N HIS A 15 -10.61 -3.52 -7.36
CA HIS A 15 -11.45 -2.38 -7.68
C HIS A 15 -11.13 -1.89 -9.09
N GLY A 16 -11.69 -2.56 -10.11
CA GLY A 16 -11.49 -2.17 -11.51
C GLY A 16 -10.00 -2.23 -11.94
N ASP A 17 -9.35 -1.07 -11.99
CA ASP A 17 -7.93 -0.93 -12.37
C ASP A 17 -6.99 -0.80 -11.16
N LEU A 18 -7.49 -0.97 -9.94
CA LEU A 18 -6.75 -0.92 -8.68
C LEU A 18 -6.91 -2.22 -7.89
N THR A 19 -5.81 -2.78 -7.39
CA THR A 19 -5.80 -3.88 -6.43
C THR A 19 -5.31 -3.38 -5.08
N VAL A 20 -6.01 -3.79 -4.03
CA VAL A 20 -5.73 -3.44 -2.64
C VAL A 20 -5.35 -4.70 -1.89
N PHE A 21 -4.22 -4.63 -1.16
CA PHE A 21 -3.68 -5.74 -0.40
C PHE A 21 -3.59 -5.37 1.08
N GLY A 22 -3.99 -6.28 1.96
CA GLY A 22 -3.62 -6.24 3.37
C GLY A 22 -2.35 -7.04 3.59
N THR A 23 -1.27 -6.41 4.02
CA THR A 23 0.05 -7.02 4.28
C THR A 23 0.66 -6.45 5.55
N TRP A 24 1.89 -6.83 5.88
CA TRP A 24 2.64 -6.33 7.02
C TRP A 24 3.93 -5.65 6.57
N LEU A 25 4.32 -4.61 7.29
CA LEU A 25 5.65 -4.05 7.12
C LEU A 25 6.68 -5.06 7.63
N LEU A 26 7.62 -5.47 6.78
CA LEU A 26 8.65 -6.44 7.18
C LEU A 26 9.59 -5.86 8.26
N THR A 27 9.67 -4.54 8.38
CA THR A 27 10.53 -3.86 9.36
C THR A 27 10.04 -3.98 10.80
N ASN A 28 8.73 -4.09 11.02
CA ASN A 28 8.16 -4.08 12.38
C ASN A 28 6.91 -4.98 12.56
N GLY A 29 6.50 -5.71 11.52
CA GLY A 29 5.34 -6.61 11.54
C GLY A 29 3.98 -5.89 11.66
N ARG A 30 3.92 -4.56 11.52
CA ARG A 30 2.68 -3.79 11.64
C ARG A 30 1.79 -4.01 10.42
N PRO A 31 0.48 -4.23 10.60
CA PRO A 31 -0.48 -4.26 9.50
C PRO A 31 -0.41 -3.00 8.65
N SER A 32 -0.54 -3.16 7.34
CA SER A 32 -0.54 -2.08 6.37
C SER A 32 -1.36 -2.47 5.15
N MET A 33 -2.01 -1.48 4.57
CA MET A 33 -2.71 -1.64 3.30
C MET A 33 -1.86 -1.08 2.17
N VAL A 34 -1.82 -1.80 1.05
CA VAL A 34 -1.03 -1.44 -0.13
C VAL A 34 -1.94 -1.37 -1.34
N LEU A 35 -1.80 -0.31 -2.13
CA LEU A 35 -2.53 -0.08 -3.36
C LEU A 35 -1.58 -0.22 -4.54
N LEU A 36 -1.98 -0.99 -5.56
CA LEU A 36 -1.26 -1.21 -6.81
C LEU A 36 -2.20 -1.20 -8.00
N PRO A 37 -1.79 -0.76 -9.20
CA PRO A 37 -2.61 -0.90 -10.40
C PRO A 37 -2.77 -2.38 -10.79
N THR A 38 -4.00 -2.81 -11.10
CA THR A 38 -4.31 -4.23 -11.41
C THR A 38 -3.73 -4.70 -12.74
N ARG A 39 -3.77 -3.86 -13.78
CA ARG A 39 -3.53 -4.28 -15.18
C ARG A 39 -2.32 -3.64 -15.85
N ARG A 40 -1.57 -2.77 -15.16
CA ARG A 40 -0.34 -2.19 -15.73
C ARG A 40 0.83 -3.15 -15.55
N GLN A 41 1.11 -3.93 -16.60
CA GLN A 41 2.38 -4.62 -16.76
C GLN A 41 3.52 -3.61 -16.83
N THR A 42 4.32 -3.60 -15.76
CA THR A 42 5.80 -3.48 -15.77
C THR A 42 6.42 -3.13 -17.14
N ARG A 43 6.49 -1.83 -17.46
CA ARG A 43 7.50 -1.31 -18.41
C ARG A 43 8.07 0.00 -17.90
N ALA A 44 9.39 -0.03 -17.67
CA ALA A 44 10.34 1.06 -17.43
C ALA A 44 10.09 2.03 -16.25
N ASN A 45 8.85 2.23 -15.80
CA ASN A 45 8.47 2.92 -14.57
C ASN A 45 7.55 1.98 -13.78
N ALA A 46 8.11 1.21 -12.86
CA ALA A 46 7.32 0.40 -11.93
C ALA A 46 6.31 1.31 -11.22
N ALA A 47 5.03 0.92 -11.19
CA ALA A 47 4.03 1.65 -10.43
C ALA A 47 4.50 1.75 -8.98
N ILE A 48 4.43 2.94 -8.40
CA ILE A 48 4.88 3.17 -7.03
C ILE A 48 3.79 2.64 -6.10
N PRO A 49 4.07 1.62 -5.27
CA PRO A 49 3.09 1.12 -4.33
C PRO A 49 2.70 2.23 -3.36
N CYS A 50 1.41 2.40 -3.14
CA CYS A 50 0.89 3.39 -2.21
C CYS A 50 0.50 2.70 -0.91
N LEU A 51 1.06 3.16 0.21
CA LEU A 51 1.01 2.47 1.50
C LEU A 51 0.18 3.26 2.52
N VAL A 52 -0.74 2.57 3.20
CA VAL A 52 -1.49 3.09 4.35
C VAL A 52 -1.19 2.21 5.56
N PRO A 53 -0.23 2.60 6.43
CA PRO A 53 0.02 1.90 7.68
C PRO A 53 -1.16 2.00 8.65
N LEU A 54 -1.39 0.94 9.43
CA LEU A 54 -2.44 0.91 10.46
C LEU A 54 -2.35 2.09 11.43
N ASP A 55 -1.14 2.52 11.80
CA ASP A 55 -0.90 3.59 12.78
C ASP A 55 -1.47 4.95 12.36
N ILE A 56 -1.68 5.18 11.06
CA ILE A 56 -2.28 6.40 10.50
C ILE A 56 -3.63 6.15 9.84
N ALA A 57 -4.14 4.91 9.85
CA ALA A 57 -5.40 4.54 9.20
C ALA A 57 -6.60 5.31 9.76
N TRP A 58 -6.56 5.72 11.03
CA TRP A 58 -7.60 6.54 11.67
C TRP A 58 -7.83 7.88 10.95
N MET A 59 -6.82 8.43 10.27
CA MET A 59 -6.96 9.68 9.52
C MET A 59 -7.98 9.57 8.39
N TRP A 60 -8.24 8.35 7.91
CA TRP A 60 -9.14 8.07 6.79
C TRP A 60 -10.60 7.89 7.19
N ASP A 61 -10.87 7.82 8.50
CA ASP A 61 -12.23 7.72 9.03
C ASP A 61 -13.09 8.92 8.58
N GLU A 62 -14.33 8.65 8.19
CA GLU A 62 -15.22 9.68 7.63
C GLU A 62 -15.72 10.68 8.68
N HIS A 63 -15.84 10.26 9.94
CA HIS A 63 -16.44 11.07 11.00
C HIS A 63 -15.42 11.78 11.88
N THR A 64 -14.25 11.18 12.07
CA THR A 64 -13.23 11.60 13.06
C THR A 64 -11.85 11.81 12.46
N GLY A 65 -11.66 11.51 11.18
CA GLY A 65 -10.39 11.60 10.49
C GLY A 65 -9.94 13.02 10.10
N ASP A 66 -8.89 13.09 9.28
CA ASP A 66 -8.37 14.33 8.69
C ASP A 66 -8.66 14.35 7.18
N PRO A 67 -9.77 14.99 6.76
CA PRO A 67 -10.14 15.03 5.34
C PRO A 67 -9.13 15.80 4.47
N ALA A 68 -8.41 16.76 5.04
CA ALA A 68 -7.42 17.54 4.30
C ALA A 68 -6.16 16.71 4.04
N HIS A 69 -5.72 15.91 5.02
CA HIS A 69 -4.67 14.91 4.81
C HIS A 69 -5.09 13.90 3.74
N CYS A 70 -6.28 13.30 3.88
CA CYS A 70 -6.77 12.31 2.93
C CYS A 70 -6.81 12.85 1.50
N ALA A 71 -7.33 14.05 1.29
CA ALA A 71 -7.38 14.66 -0.04
C ALA A 71 -5.99 14.84 -0.67
N ARG A 72 -5.01 15.32 0.10
CA ARG A 72 -3.62 15.49 -0.37
C ARG A 72 -2.96 14.15 -0.67
N THR A 73 -3.08 13.19 0.24
CA THR A 73 -2.48 11.86 0.10
C THR A 73 -3.11 11.09 -1.06
N SER A 74 -4.44 11.14 -1.20
CA SER A 74 -5.13 10.53 -2.36
C SER A 74 -4.66 11.12 -3.67
N MET A 75 -4.49 12.44 -3.77
CA MET A 75 -3.96 13.07 -4.99
C MET A 75 -2.56 12.55 -5.35
N GLN A 76 -1.68 12.42 -4.36
CA GLN A 76 -0.33 11.85 -4.54
C GLN A 76 -0.40 10.39 -4.96
N PHE A 77 -1.28 9.60 -4.34
CA PHE A 77 -1.47 8.19 -4.67
C PHE A 77 -2.02 8.02 -6.08
N THR A 78 -3.01 8.83 -6.48
CA THR A 78 -3.57 8.84 -7.84
C THR A 78 -2.45 9.02 -8.88
N ALA A 79 -1.56 9.99 -8.67
CA ALA A 79 -0.41 10.20 -9.56
C ALA A 79 0.58 9.01 -9.55
N ALA A 80 0.92 8.49 -8.36
CA ALA A 80 1.85 7.37 -8.18
C ALA A 80 1.37 6.05 -8.81
N LEU A 81 0.05 5.82 -8.77
CA LEU A 81 -0.63 4.68 -9.41
C LEU A 81 -0.83 4.91 -10.93
N GLY A 82 -0.49 6.11 -11.43
CA GLY A 82 -0.56 6.51 -12.82
C GLY A 82 -1.97 6.81 -13.32
N PHE A 83 -2.91 7.10 -12.42
CA PHE A 83 -4.20 7.70 -12.77
C PHE A 83 -4.02 9.21 -12.99
N ASN A 84 -5.07 9.89 -13.45
CA ASN A 84 -5.05 11.34 -13.63
C ASN A 84 -5.37 12.05 -12.31
N GLU A 85 -4.37 12.63 -11.67
CA GLU A 85 -4.51 13.37 -10.41
C GLU A 85 -5.29 14.69 -10.53
N CYS A 86 -5.43 15.20 -11.76
CA CYS A 86 -6.24 16.38 -12.06
C CYS A 86 -7.72 16.05 -12.30
N ASP A 87 -8.09 14.76 -12.40
CA ASP A 87 -9.48 14.32 -12.46
C ASP A 87 -10.01 14.01 -11.04
N PRO A 88 -10.96 14.80 -10.51
CA PRO A 88 -11.49 14.59 -9.16
C PRO A 88 -12.10 13.19 -8.96
N ARG A 89 -12.63 12.56 -10.02
CA ARG A 89 -13.21 11.21 -9.91
C ARG A 89 -12.15 10.18 -9.57
N SER A 90 -10.96 10.29 -10.17
CA SER A 90 -9.82 9.40 -9.90
C SER A 90 -9.32 9.54 -8.45
N VAL A 91 -9.27 10.77 -7.92
CA VAL A 91 -8.87 11.04 -6.53
C VAL A 91 -9.92 10.53 -5.53
N ILE A 92 -11.21 10.75 -5.82
CA ILE A 92 -12.30 10.22 -5.00
C ILE A 92 -12.30 8.70 -5.02
N PHE A 93 -12.09 8.08 -6.18
CA PHE A 93 -12.00 6.63 -6.33
C PHE A 93 -10.92 6.02 -5.43
N VAL A 94 -9.68 6.55 -5.47
CA VAL A 94 -8.61 6.10 -4.56
C VAL A 94 -8.98 6.28 -3.09
N THR A 95 -9.61 7.41 -2.74
CA THR A 95 -10.06 7.69 -1.37
C THR A 95 -11.11 6.67 -0.90
N SER A 96 -12.09 6.36 -1.75
CA SER A 96 -13.15 5.40 -1.46
C SER A 96 -12.60 4.00 -1.26
N CYS A 97 -11.70 3.52 -2.14
CA CYS A 97 -11.07 2.21 -1.98
C CYS A 97 -10.34 2.06 -0.64
N ILE A 98 -9.65 3.11 -0.19
CA ILE A 98 -8.97 3.11 1.12
C ILE A 98 -10.00 3.00 2.25
N ARG A 99 -11.07 3.79 2.20
CA ARG A 99 -12.11 3.82 3.23
C ARG A 99 -12.88 2.52 3.34
N GLU A 100 -13.21 1.92 2.20
CA GLU A 100 -13.94 0.64 2.14
C GLU A 100 -13.19 -0.50 2.85
N HIS A 101 -11.84 -0.44 2.86
CA HIS A 101 -10.99 -1.45 3.46
C HIS A 101 -10.39 -1.09 4.83
N LEU A 102 -10.79 0.04 5.44
CA LEU A 102 -10.33 0.37 6.80
C LEU A 102 -10.73 -0.70 7.81
N GLY A 103 -11.93 -1.26 7.67
CA GLY A 103 -12.41 -2.34 8.54
C GLY A 103 -11.55 -3.61 8.43
N ASP A 104 -11.12 -3.96 7.22
CA ASP A 104 -10.27 -5.12 6.98
C ASP A 104 -8.86 -4.90 7.53
N LEU A 105 -8.30 -3.70 7.34
CA LEU A 105 -7.01 -3.32 7.90
C LEU A 105 -7.01 -3.35 9.45
N LEU A 106 -8.08 -2.85 10.08
CA LEU A 106 -8.22 -2.83 11.55
C LEU A 106 -8.38 -4.24 12.15
N ARG A 107 -8.93 -5.19 11.39
CA ARG A 107 -9.14 -6.58 11.82
C ARG A 107 -7.99 -7.51 11.45
N GLN A 108 -7.01 -7.01 10.69
CA GLN A 108 -5.89 -7.82 10.23
C GLN A 108 -5.12 -8.39 11.43
N PRO A 109 -4.84 -9.71 11.45
CA PRO A 109 -4.09 -10.31 12.55
C PRO A 109 -2.64 -9.79 12.58
N PRO A 110 -1.93 -9.97 13.70
CA PRO A 110 -0.48 -9.78 13.74
C PRO A 110 0.24 -10.61 12.68
N ALA A 111 1.41 -10.15 12.23
CA ALA A 111 2.22 -10.88 11.25
C ALA A 111 2.50 -12.32 11.72
N PRO A 112 2.39 -13.33 10.83
CA PRO A 112 2.73 -14.70 11.18
C PRO A 112 4.16 -14.82 11.73
N GLN A 113 4.35 -15.59 12.80
CA GLN A 113 5.65 -15.79 13.44
C GLN A 113 6.54 -16.81 12.71
N SER A 114 6.01 -17.55 11.74
CA SER A 114 6.63 -18.72 11.12
C SER A 114 7.75 -18.44 10.11
N ASP A 115 7.95 -17.19 9.69
CA ASP A 115 8.66 -16.92 8.43
C ASP A 115 10.09 -16.41 8.67
N ARG A 116 10.90 -17.23 9.35
CA ARG A 116 12.37 -17.05 9.41
C ARG A 116 13.07 -17.59 8.16
N GLU A 117 12.31 -18.08 7.17
CA GLU A 117 12.82 -18.57 5.89
C GLU A 117 12.36 -17.65 4.76
N VAL A 118 13.35 -16.93 4.21
CA VAL A 118 13.22 -15.93 3.15
C VAL A 118 12.95 -16.63 1.82
N VAL A 119 11.87 -16.25 1.11
CA VAL A 119 11.75 -16.50 -0.33
C VAL A 119 11.11 -15.27 -1.03
N ALA A 120 12.00 -14.46 -1.60
CA ALA A 120 11.92 -13.64 -2.83
C ALA A 120 10.83 -12.55 -3.05
N ASP A 121 11.30 -11.46 -3.69
CA ASP A 121 10.63 -10.26 -4.22
C ASP A 121 10.05 -9.26 -3.20
N ALA A 122 10.94 -8.68 -2.38
CA ALA A 122 10.62 -7.52 -1.55
C ALA A 122 10.68 -6.22 -2.37
N ILE A 123 9.57 -5.48 -2.41
CA ILE A 123 9.54 -4.12 -2.97
C ILE A 123 9.92 -3.16 -1.84
N ALA A 124 11.12 -2.59 -1.90
CA ALA A 124 11.54 -1.55 -0.96
C ALA A 124 10.99 -0.20 -1.43
N VAL A 125 10.10 0.39 -0.62
CA VAL A 125 9.50 1.71 -0.89
C VAL A 125 10.10 2.75 0.06
N ASP A 126 10.74 3.75 -0.51
CA ASP A 126 11.19 4.92 0.23
C ASP A 126 9.98 5.83 0.52
N ILE A 127 9.64 5.99 1.82
CA ILE A 127 8.44 6.71 2.28
C ILE A 127 8.52 8.21 1.96
N ASP A 128 9.71 8.78 1.90
CA ASP A 128 9.91 10.22 1.71
C ASP A 128 9.94 10.61 0.23
N THR A 129 10.25 9.66 -0.66
CA THR A 129 10.45 9.94 -2.10
C THR A 129 9.56 9.11 -3.03
N GLY A 130 8.84 8.12 -2.51
CA GLY A 130 8.04 7.18 -3.29
C GLY A 130 8.87 6.29 -4.23
N LYS A 131 10.21 6.32 -4.15
CA LYS A 131 11.04 5.51 -5.05
C LYS A 131 11.00 4.05 -4.62
N ALA A 132 10.41 3.20 -5.46
CA ALA A 132 10.55 1.77 -5.37
C ALA A 132 11.95 1.37 -5.86
N ARG A 133 12.69 0.62 -5.04
CA ARG A 133 13.92 -0.08 -5.45
C ARG A 133 13.70 -1.57 -5.25
N GLU A 134 13.94 -2.35 -6.29
CA GLU A 134 14.15 -3.79 -6.17
C GLU A 134 15.45 -3.98 -5.38
N ALA A 135 15.36 -4.61 -4.22
CA ALA A 135 16.51 -4.88 -3.36
C ALA A 135 16.58 -6.39 -3.12
N GLU A 136 17.57 -7.05 -3.72
CA GLU A 136 17.98 -8.39 -3.30
C GLU A 136 18.59 -8.28 -1.89
N ILE A 137 17.89 -8.83 -0.90
CA ILE A 137 18.44 -8.99 0.44
C ILE A 137 19.06 -10.39 0.52
N MET A 138 20.37 -10.46 0.32
CA MET A 138 21.18 -11.59 0.82
C MET A 138 21.60 -11.29 2.26
N THR A 139 21.35 -12.23 3.17
CA THR A 139 22.02 -12.27 4.47
C THR A 139 22.92 -13.49 4.50
N ASP A 140 24.20 -13.24 4.78
CA ASP A 140 25.22 -14.27 4.99
C ASP A 140 24.99 -14.97 6.35
N VAL A 141 25.43 -16.22 6.41
CA VAL A 141 25.11 -17.33 7.35
C VAL A 141 25.13 -16.97 8.85
#